data_AF-A0A8D8PKF1-F1
#
_entry.id   AF-A0A8D8PKF1-F1
#
_cell.length_a   1.000
_cell.length_b   1.000
_cell.length_c   1.000
_cell.angle_alpha   90.00
_cell.angle_beta   90.00
_cell.angle_gamma   90.00
#
_symmetry.space_group_name_H-M   'P 1'
#
loop_
_entity.id
_entity.type
_entity.pdbx_description
1 polymer ?
#
loop_
_entity_poly.entity_id
_entity_poly.type
_entity_poly.pdbx_seq_one_letter_code
_entity_poly.pdbx_strand_id
1 'polypeptide(L)'
;MSPARLSLREEDVVRLTLEFLNNRELHISQLSLERETGVINGQYSDDVLFLRQLILDGQWDDVVEFIQPLEALQNFDMKQFRYTILRHKYIELLCIRSEAGGLNGPPLINNVEGAVEEVVQVLGELEKLCPTKEEYSGLCLLLTLPKLGDHMQYRDWNPSKARVQCFREIFPLVEKFLPGDKKAGPVQSVFAKNDRLVQLMIKGILYESCVNYCQVKATGAADAATHKINFSKVLDGSIGFTDSDLSLLSWL
;
A
#
# COMPACT_ATOMS: atom_id res chain seq x y z
N MET A 1 39.75 10.32 15.18
CA MET A 1 38.64 9.79 14.36
C MET A 1 37.38 9.99 15.17
N SER A 2 36.37 10.67 14.63
CA SER A 2 35.07 10.79 15.29
C SER A 2 34.44 9.39 15.37
N PRO A 3 33.93 8.95 16.54
CA PRO A 3 33.32 7.62 16.64
C PRO A 3 32.12 7.55 15.70
N ALA A 4 32.03 6.47 14.91
CA ALA A 4 30.87 6.22 14.08
C ALA A 4 29.64 6.02 14.98
N ARG A 5 28.56 6.75 14.72
CA ARG A 5 27.30 6.66 15.47
C ARG A 5 26.27 5.92 14.62
N LEU A 6 25.93 4.70 15.00
CA LEU A 6 24.79 3.98 14.43
C LEU A 6 23.50 4.60 14.96
N SER A 7 22.56 4.90 14.08
CA SER A 7 21.22 5.37 14.41
C SER A 7 20.21 4.59 13.58
N LEU A 8 19.35 3.83 14.27
CA LEU A 8 18.20 3.16 13.68
C LEU A 8 16.95 3.72 14.36
N ARG A 9 16.07 4.36 13.59
CA ARG A 9 14.80 4.88 14.12
C ARG A 9 13.72 3.83 13.94
N GLU A 10 12.80 3.74 14.89
CA GLU A 10 11.63 2.85 14.77
C GLU A 10 10.83 3.15 13.50
N GLU A 11 10.70 4.42 13.15
CA GLU A 11 10.05 4.89 11.93
C GLU A 11 10.66 4.28 10.66
N ASP A 12 11.99 4.04 10.63
CA ASP A 12 12.66 3.42 9.49
C ASP A 12 12.28 1.93 9.38
N VAL A 13 12.11 1.24 10.52
CA VAL A 13 11.63 -0.15 10.57
C VAL A 13 10.18 -0.24 10.10
N VAL A 14 9.31 0.69 10.54
CA VAL A 14 7.92 0.75 10.10
C VAL A 14 7.84 0.98 8.59
N ARG A 15 8.63 1.90 8.03
CA ARG A 15 8.69 2.13 6.57
C ARG A 15 9.10 0.89 5.79
N LEU A 16 10.09 0.15 6.28
CA LEU A 16 10.52 -1.13 5.68
C LEU A 16 9.38 -2.18 5.68
N THR A 17 8.63 -2.27 6.78
CA THR A 17 7.47 -3.16 6.89
C THR A 17 6.35 -2.72 5.95
N LEU A 18 6.03 -1.43 5.90
CA LEU A 18 5.02 -0.88 4.99
C LEU A 18 5.37 -1.15 3.53
N GLU A 19 6.64 -0.99 3.14
CA GLU A 19 7.11 -1.35 1.81
C GLU A 19 6.90 -2.84 1.51
N PHE A 20 7.27 -3.72 2.45
CA PHE A 20 7.08 -5.15 2.31
C PHE A 20 5.62 -5.52 2.10
N LEU A 21 4.71 -4.96 2.90
CA LEU A 21 3.27 -5.17 2.81
C LEU A 21 2.71 -4.67 1.47
N ASN A 22 3.10 -3.46 1.07
CA ASN A 22 2.65 -2.85 -0.17
C ASN A 22 3.07 -3.65 -1.42
N ASN A 23 4.33 -4.10 -1.48
CA ASN A 23 4.84 -4.91 -2.61
C ASN A 23 4.10 -6.25 -2.77
N ARG A 24 3.41 -6.71 -1.74
CA ARG A 24 2.66 -7.98 -1.69
C ARG A 24 1.15 -7.76 -1.66
N GLU A 25 0.71 -6.53 -1.89
CA GLU A 25 -0.71 -6.13 -1.92
C GLU A 25 -1.46 -6.46 -0.62
N LEU A 26 -0.75 -6.51 0.52
CA LEU A 26 -1.31 -6.77 1.85
C LEU A 26 -1.89 -5.48 2.46
N HIS A 27 -2.80 -4.85 1.72
CA HIS A 27 -3.25 -3.48 2.00
C HIS A 27 -4.05 -3.33 3.28
N ILE A 28 -4.77 -4.36 3.73
CA ILE A 28 -5.49 -4.31 5.02
C ILE A 28 -4.49 -4.10 6.15
N SER A 29 -3.47 -4.96 6.24
CA SER A 29 -2.41 -4.86 7.26
C SER A 29 -1.59 -3.58 7.11
N GLN A 30 -1.30 -3.17 5.87
CA GLN A 30 -0.60 -1.91 5.60
C GLN A 30 -1.36 -0.72 6.19
N LEU A 31 -2.64 -0.57 5.86
CA LEU A 31 -3.45 0.57 6.30
C LEU A 31 -3.68 0.57 7.81
N SER A 32 -3.84 -0.61 8.43
CA SER A 32 -3.90 -0.72 9.89
C SER A 32 -2.60 -0.22 10.53
N LEU A 33 -1.43 -0.63 10.02
CA LEU A 33 -0.14 -0.19 10.54
C LEU A 33 0.07 1.32 10.37
N GLU A 34 -0.31 1.89 9.21
CA GLU A 34 -0.26 3.33 8.98
C GLU A 34 -1.15 4.10 9.98
N ARG A 35 -2.37 3.61 10.24
CA ARG A 35 -3.30 4.22 11.20
C ARG A 35 -2.80 4.14 12.64
N GLU A 36 -2.20 3.03 13.04
CA GLU A 36 -1.68 2.82 14.40
C GLU A 36 -0.41 3.64 14.66
N THR A 37 0.47 3.77 13.67
CA THR A 37 1.78 4.40 13.85
C THR A 37 1.82 5.86 13.39
N GLY A 38 0.89 6.28 12.53
CA GLY A 38 0.95 7.56 11.82
C GLY A 38 2.08 7.64 10.78
N VAL A 39 2.80 6.54 10.52
CA VAL A 39 3.93 6.50 9.60
C VAL A 39 3.46 6.06 8.23
N ILE A 40 3.83 6.80 7.18
CA ILE A 40 3.56 6.46 5.79
C ILE A 40 4.89 6.26 5.05
N ASN A 41 4.98 5.21 4.24
CA ASN A 41 6.12 4.96 3.38
C ASN A 41 5.97 5.66 2.02
N GLY A 42 6.18 6.98 2.01
CA GLY A 42 6.12 7.79 0.80
C GLY A 42 6.45 9.25 1.10
N GLN A 43 6.64 10.04 0.05
CA GLN A 43 6.82 11.48 0.16
C GLN A 43 5.63 12.17 -0.49
N TYR A 44 4.72 12.65 0.35
CA TYR A 44 3.48 13.30 -0.07
C TYR A 44 3.37 14.66 0.62
N SER A 45 2.75 15.62 -0.05
CA SER A 45 2.33 16.87 0.57
C SER A 45 1.13 16.63 1.48
N ASP A 46 0.86 17.56 2.40
CA ASP A 46 -0.30 17.47 3.29
C ASP A 46 -1.62 17.39 2.51
N ASP A 47 -1.74 18.15 1.41
CA ASP A 47 -2.91 18.09 0.51
C ASP A 47 -3.06 16.73 -0.17
N VAL A 48 -1.94 16.11 -0.59
CA VAL A 48 -1.96 14.75 -1.16
C VAL A 48 -2.32 13.71 -0.09
N LEU A 49 -1.80 13.86 1.13
CA LEU A 49 -2.15 12.99 2.25
C LEU A 49 -3.63 13.10 2.61
N PHE A 50 -4.19 14.32 2.58
CA PHE A 50 -5.61 14.55 2.81
C PHE A 50 -6.46 13.90 1.72
N LEU A 51 -6.15 14.12 0.43
CA LEU A 51 -6.81 13.43 -0.67
C LEU A 51 -6.74 11.91 -0.53
N ARG A 52 -5.56 11.39 -0.19
CA ARG A 52 -5.35 9.95 0.06
C ARG A 52 -6.31 9.46 1.14
N GLN A 53 -6.45 10.20 2.24
CA GLN A 53 -7.32 9.83 3.34
C GLN A 53 -8.78 9.74 2.90
N LEU A 54 -9.28 10.75 2.17
CA LEU A 54 -10.65 10.75 1.64
C LEU A 54 -10.92 9.53 0.75
N ILE A 55 -9.97 9.19 -0.15
CA ILE A 55 -10.07 8.01 -1.02
C ILE A 55 -10.07 6.71 -0.18
N LEU A 56 -9.17 6.60 0.80
CA LEU A 56 -9.05 5.39 1.64
C LEU A 56 -10.26 5.20 2.55
N ASP A 57 -10.91 6.27 2.96
CA ASP A 57 -12.15 6.24 3.73
C ASP A 57 -13.39 6.03 2.84
N GLY A 58 -13.24 6.18 1.51
CA GLY A 58 -14.32 5.98 0.54
C GLY A 58 -15.30 7.16 0.49
N GLN A 59 -14.84 8.34 0.90
CA GLN A 59 -15.61 9.58 0.85
C GLN A 59 -15.56 10.16 -0.56
N TRP A 60 -16.15 9.44 -1.52
CA TRP A 60 -15.99 9.71 -2.95
C TRP A 60 -16.46 11.11 -3.37
N ASP A 61 -17.52 11.62 -2.75
CA ASP A 61 -18.07 12.94 -3.07
C ASP A 61 -17.13 14.04 -2.53
N ASP A 62 -16.64 13.89 -1.29
CA ASP A 62 -15.63 14.79 -0.69
C ASP A 62 -14.34 14.82 -1.52
N VAL A 63 -13.94 13.70 -2.13
CA VAL A 63 -12.79 13.64 -3.05
C VAL A 63 -12.99 14.54 -4.27
N VAL A 64 -14.19 14.51 -4.86
CA VAL A 64 -14.51 15.34 -6.04
C VAL A 64 -14.60 16.81 -5.65
N GLU A 65 -15.21 17.13 -4.51
CA GLU A 65 -15.29 18.49 -3.98
C GLU A 65 -13.90 19.06 -3.67
N PHE A 66 -13.03 18.29 -3.03
CA PHE A 66 -11.67 18.71 -2.68
C PHE A 66 -10.84 19.08 -3.92
N ILE A 67 -11.00 18.35 -5.02
CA ILE A 67 -10.23 18.54 -6.26
C ILE A 67 -10.87 19.56 -7.21
N GLN A 68 -12.14 19.92 -7.00
CA GLN A 68 -12.87 20.89 -7.81
C GLN A 68 -12.10 22.20 -8.08
N PRO A 69 -11.38 22.82 -7.11
CA PRO A 69 -10.61 24.02 -7.37
C PRO A 69 -9.53 23.88 -8.46
N LEU A 70 -9.03 22.66 -8.70
CA LEU A 70 -8.01 22.40 -9.72
C LEU A 70 -8.57 22.44 -11.14
N GLU A 71 -9.89 22.40 -11.33
CA GLU A 71 -10.54 22.47 -12.65
C GLU A 71 -10.23 23.77 -13.41
N ALA A 72 -9.98 24.85 -12.68
CA ALA A 72 -9.59 26.14 -13.26
C ALA A 72 -8.14 26.17 -13.78
N LEU A 73 -7.31 25.17 -13.43
CA LEU A 73 -5.90 25.13 -13.80
C LEU A 73 -5.70 24.56 -15.20
N GLN A 74 -4.87 25.23 -15.98
CA GLN A 74 -4.49 24.74 -17.31
C GLN A 74 -3.80 23.38 -17.21
N ASN A 75 -4.14 22.47 -18.12
CA ASN A 75 -3.59 21.12 -18.22
C ASN A 75 -3.97 20.14 -17.10
N PHE A 76 -4.94 20.49 -16.22
CA PHE A 76 -5.53 19.51 -15.33
C PHE A 76 -6.65 18.76 -16.05
N ASP A 77 -6.50 17.44 -16.17
CA ASP A 77 -7.52 16.59 -16.80
C ASP A 77 -8.59 16.20 -15.77
N MET A 78 -9.48 17.14 -15.49
CA MET A 78 -10.60 16.93 -14.57
C MET A 78 -11.54 15.81 -15.06
N LYS A 79 -11.66 15.61 -16.38
CA LYS A 79 -12.49 14.54 -16.95
C LYS A 79 -11.92 13.18 -16.58
N GLN A 80 -10.62 12.97 -16.79
CA GLN A 80 -9.94 11.72 -16.42
C GLN A 80 -9.98 11.49 -14.90
N PHE A 81 -9.75 12.53 -14.10
CA PHE A 81 -9.83 12.44 -12.65
C PHE A 81 -11.22 11.94 -12.20
N ARG A 82 -12.30 12.61 -12.65
CA ARG A 82 -13.68 12.24 -12.28
C ARG A 82 -14.04 10.85 -12.78
N TYR A 83 -13.64 10.48 -14.00
CA TYR A 83 -13.85 9.14 -14.53
C TYR A 83 -13.25 8.08 -13.61
N THR A 84 -11.98 8.24 -13.22
CA THR A 84 -11.30 7.27 -12.34
C THR A 84 -12.01 7.18 -10.98
N ILE A 85 -12.34 8.29 -10.33
CA ILE A 85 -13.03 8.28 -9.04
C ILE A 85 -14.40 7.60 -9.13
N LEU A 86 -15.23 8.01 -10.09
CA LEU A 86 -16.58 7.46 -10.24
C LEU A 86 -16.56 5.98 -10.64
N ARG A 87 -15.55 5.54 -11.41
CA ARG A 87 -15.38 4.13 -11.74
C ARG A 87 -15.11 3.31 -10.48
N HIS A 88 -14.27 3.77 -9.56
CA HIS A 88 -14.04 3.08 -8.29
C HIS A 88 -15.27 3.12 -7.38
N LYS A 89 -15.96 4.27 -7.27
CA LYS A 89 -17.25 4.41 -6.55
C LYS A 89 -18.28 3.39 -7.07
N TYR A 90 -18.44 3.30 -8.39
CA TYR A 90 -19.38 2.39 -9.04
C TYR A 90 -19.10 0.92 -8.69
N ILE A 91 -17.86 0.46 -8.82
CA ILE A 91 -17.50 -0.93 -8.51
C ILE A 91 -17.73 -1.26 -7.02
N GLU A 92 -17.42 -0.32 -6.13
CA GLU A 92 -17.67 -0.50 -4.69
C GLU A 92 -19.17 -0.58 -4.38
N LEU A 93 -19.99 0.28 -4.98
CA LEU A 93 -21.45 0.24 -4.86
C LEU A 93 -22.05 -1.07 -5.40
N LEU A 94 -21.52 -1.60 -6.51
CA LEU A 94 -21.93 -2.91 -7.03
C LEU A 94 -21.63 -4.05 -6.05
N CYS A 95 -20.49 -3.99 -5.36
CA CYS A 95 -20.14 -4.97 -4.34
C CYS A 95 -21.11 -4.90 -3.15
N ILE A 96 -21.36 -3.70 -2.63
CA ILE A 96 -22.30 -3.46 -1.53
C ILE A 96 -23.70 -3.97 -1.90
N ARG A 97 -24.18 -3.67 -3.12
CA ARG A 97 -25.46 -4.17 -3.63
C ARG A 97 -25.51 -5.69 -3.67
N SER A 98 -24.45 -6.34 -4.15
CA SER A 98 -24.37 -7.80 -4.25
C SER A 98 -24.40 -8.47 -2.87
N GLU A 99 -23.70 -7.90 -1.90
CA GLU A 99 -23.66 -8.41 -0.51
C GLU A 99 -24.96 -8.13 0.24
N ALA A 100 -25.58 -6.96 0.06
CA ALA A 100 -26.84 -6.58 0.69
C ALA A 100 -28.06 -7.31 0.09
N GLY A 101 -28.00 -7.69 -1.20
CA GLY A 101 -29.03 -8.46 -1.90
C GLY A 101 -28.90 -9.98 -1.73
N GLY A 102 -27.89 -10.46 -1.01
CA GLY A 102 -27.67 -11.88 -0.74
C GLY A 102 -28.72 -12.46 0.23
N LEU A 103 -29.27 -13.63 -0.11
CA LEU A 103 -30.30 -14.39 0.63
C LEU A 103 -29.96 -14.77 2.11
N ASN A 104 -28.85 -14.29 2.68
CA ASN A 104 -28.32 -14.75 3.97
C ASN A 104 -28.16 -13.64 5.03
N GLY A 105 -28.59 -12.41 4.78
CA GLY A 105 -28.60 -11.32 5.76
C GLY A 105 -30.02 -10.88 6.13
N PRO A 106 -30.26 -10.34 7.35
CA PRO A 106 -31.55 -9.75 7.67
C PRO A 106 -31.83 -8.60 6.68
N PRO A 107 -33.05 -8.52 6.12
CA PRO A 107 -33.34 -7.63 5.02
C PRO A 107 -33.41 -6.19 5.52
N LEU A 108 -32.34 -5.41 5.33
CA LEU A 108 -32.35 -3.96 5.43
C LEU A 108 -32.92 -3.36 4.14
N ILE A 109 -34.21 -3.62 3.88
CA ILE A 109 -34.91 -3.30 2.61
C ILE A 109 -34.76 -1.83 2.23
N ASN A 110 -34.73 -0.92 3.20
CA ASN A 110 -34.61 0.52 2.96
C ASN A 110 -33.21 0.95 2.46
N ASN A 111 -32.15 0.21 2.77
CA ASN A 111 -30.79 0.55 2.30
C ASN A 111 -30.53 0.05 0.88
N VAL A 112 -31.23 -1.00 0.44
CA VAL A 112 -31.00 -1.61 -0.88
C VAL A 112 -31.59 -0.76 -2.00
N GLU A 113 -32.77 -0.15 -1.80
CA GLU A 113 -33.39 0.72 -2.81
C GLU A 113 -32.55 1.98 -3.09
N GLY A 114 -32.07 2.66 -2.04
CA GLY A 114 -31.19 3.82 -2.18
C GLY A 114 -29.85 3.48 -2.86
N ALA A 115 -29.26 2.33 -2.56
CA ALA A 115 -28.03 1.88 -3.20
C ALA A 115 -28.22 1.58 -4.70
N VAL A 116 -29.39 1.06 -5.10
CA VAL A 116 -29.69 0.82 -6.52
C VAL A 116 -29.84 2.13 -7.30
N GLU A 117 -30.53 3.12 -6.72
CA GLU A 117 -30.67 4.45 -7.33
C GLU A 117 -29.30 5.12 -7.51
N GLU A 118 -28.44 5.05 -6.48
CA GLU A 118 -27.09 5.60 -6.54
C GLU A 118 -26.22 4.91 -7.61
N VAL A 119 -26.30 3.58 -7.74
CA VAL A 119 -25.59 2.82 -8.79
C VAL A 119 -26.00 3.31 -10.18
N VAL A 120 -27.31 3.51 -10.42
CA VAL A 120 -27.82 3.97 -11.72
C VAL A 120 -27.39 5.41 -11.99
N GLN A 121 -27.43 6.28 -10.97
CA GLN A 121 -26.96 7.66 -11.08
C GLN A 121 -25.48 7.71 -11.48
N VAL A 122 -24.62 7.01 -10.74
CA VAL A 122 -23.17 6.98 -11.00
C VAL A 122 -22.88 6.40 -12.38
N LEU A 123 -23.60 5.35 -12.81
CA LEU A 123 -23.44 4.79 -14.14
C LEU A 123 -23.80 5.80 -15.24
N GLY A 124 -24.88 6.57 -15.07
CA GLY A 124 -25.27 7.63 -16.00
C GLY A 124 -24.27 8.80 -16.07
N GLU A 125 -23.56 9.08 -14.98
CA GLU A 125 -22.44 10.01 -15.00
C GLU A 125 -21.21 9.44 -15.72
N LEU A 126 -20.91 8.16 -15.50
CA LEU A 126 -19.82 7.46 -16.19
C LEU A 126 -20.01 7.41 -17.70
N GLU A 127 -21.24 7.30 -18.21
CA GLU A 127 -21.53 7.34 -19.66
C GLU A 127 -20.94 8.60 -20.33
N LYS A 128 -21.03 9.74 -19.65
CA LYS A 128 -20.56 11.04 -20.15
C LYS A 128 -19.03 11.17 -20.10
N LEU A 129 -18.39 10.40 -19.23
CA LEU A 129 -16.96 10.50 -18.92
C LEU A 129 -16.11 9.41 -19.57
N CYS A 130 -16.70 8.25 -19.89
CA CYS A 130 -15.99 7.13 -20.48
C CYS A 130 -15.19 7.55 -21.73
N PRO A 131 -13.94 7.06 -21.88
CA PRO A 131 -13.13 7.35 -23.06
C PRO A 131 -13.61 6.59 -24.30
N THR A 132 -14.24 5.42 -24.13
CA THR A 132 -14.74 4.56 -25.22
C THR A 132 -16.11 3.98 -24.91
N LYS A 133 -16.85 3.58 -25.96
CA LYS A 133 -18.17 2.92 -25.81
C LYS A 133 -18.03 1.50 -25.25
N GLU A 134 -16.93 0.85 -25.56
CA GLU A 134 -16.58 -0.49 -25.11
C GLU A 134 -16.37 -0.51 -23.59
N GLU A 135 -15.69 0.49 -23.04
CA GLU A 135 -15.54 0.64 -21.58
C GLU A 135 -16.88 0.83 -20.89
N TYR A 136 -17.75 1.70 -21.41
CA TYR A 136 -19.09 1.89 -20.83
C TYR A 136 -19.94 0.62 -20.91
N SER A 137 -19.90 -0.08 -22.05
CA SER A 137 -20.60 -1.36 -22.23
C SER A 137 -20.12 -2.43 -21.24
N GLY A 138 -18.81 -2.45 -20.95
CA GLY A 138 -18.22 -3.29 -19.92
C GLY A 138 -18.77 -2.98 -18.52
N LEU A 139 -18.90 -1.70 -18.16
CA LEU A 139 -19.51 -1.28 -16.89
C LEU A 139 -20.97 -1.72 -16.78
N CYS A 140 -21.75 -1.58 -17.86
CA CYS A 140 -23.14 -2.04 -17.91
C CYS A 140 -23.25 -3.55 -17.74
N LEU A 141 -22.33 -4.34 -18.31
CA LEU A 141 -22.32 -5.79 -18.15
C LEU A 141 -22.19 -6.21 -16.68
N LEU A 142 -21.43 -5.48 -15.88
CA LEU A 142 -21.25 -5.78 -14.45
C LEU A 142 -22.56 -5.71 -13.66
N LEU A 143 -23.56 -4.93 -14.11
CA LEU A 143 -24.89 -4.90 -13.47
C LEU A 143 -25.64 -6.23 -13.56
N THR A 144 -25.31 -7.04 -14.57
CA THR A 144 -25.98 -8.32 -14.84
C THR A 144 -25.41 -9.47 -14.02
N LEU A 145 -24.26 -9.25 -13.37
CA LEU A 145 -23.59 -10.28 -12.59
C LEU A 145 -24.28 -10.44 -11.23
N PRO A 146 -24.49 -11.68 -10.76
CA PRO A 146 -25.05 -11.91 -9.43
C PRO A 146 -24.03 -11.60 -8.33
N LYS A 147 -22.74 -11.82 -8.60
CA LYS A 147 -21.62 -11.41 -7.74
C LYS A 147 -20.52 -10.75 -8.55
N LEU A 148 -19.93 -9.69 -7.98
CA LEU A 148 -18.81 -8.99 -8.60
C LEU A 148 -17.62 -9.93 -8.88
N GLY A 149 -17.33 -10.85 -7.96
CA GLY A 149 -16.25 -11.83 -8.07
C GLY A 149 -16.41 -12.88 -9.18
N ASP A 150 -17.59 -12.97 -9.82
CA ASP A 150 -17.80 -13.87 -10.98
C ASP A 150 -17.07 -13.36 -12.23
N HIS A 151 -16.75 -12.07 -12.27
CA HIS A 151 -15.92 -11.49 -13.30
C HIS A 151 -14.44 -11.70 -13.00
N MET A 152 -13.68 -12.21 -13.97
CA MET A 152 -12.25 -12.55 -13.79
C MET A 152 -11.41 -11.38 -13.25
N GLN A 153 -11.71 -10.15 -13.66
CA GLN A 153 -10.99 -8.95 -13.21
C GLN A 153 -11.20 -8.64 -11.72
N TYR A 154 -12.33 -9.05 -11.15
CA TYR A 154 -12.75 -8.68 -9.79
C TYR A 154 -12.78 -9.87 -8.82
N ARG A 155 -12.23 -11.01 -9.22
CA ARG A 155 -12.22 -12.24 -8.41
C ARG A 155 -11.63 -12.05 -7.01
N ASP A 156 -10.51 -11.34 -6.91
CA ASP A 156 -9.81 -11.07 -5.65
C ASP A 156 -9.98 -9.61 -5.19
N TRP A 157 -11.06 -8.97 -5.64
CA TRP A 157 -11.36 -7.58 -5.32
C TRP A 157 -11.75 -7.44 -3.84
N ASN A 158 -11.29 -6.36 -3.20
CA ASN A 158 -11.78 -5.91 -1.91
C ASN A 158 -11.67 -4.38 -1.82
N PRO A 159 -12.45 -3.72 -0.95
CA PRO A 159 -12.47 -2.26 -0.85
C PRO A 159 -11.09 -1.67 -0.54
N SER A 160 -10.32 -2.27 0.39
CA SER A 160 -8.99 -1.75 0.77
C SER A 160 -8.02 -1.74 -0.40
N LYS A 161 -7.92 -2.85 -1.16
CA LYS A 161 -7.08 -2.94 -2.35
C LYS A 161 -7.55 -1.99 -3.44
N ALA A 162 -8.87 -1.90 -3.66
CA ALA A 162 -9.45 -1.03 -4.68
C ALA A 162 -9.20 0.46 -4.42
N ARG A 163 -9.31 0.89 -3.16
CA ARG A 163 -9.06 2.28 -2.75
C ARG A 163 -7.58 2.65 -2.81
N VAL A 164 -6.66 1.75 -2.44
CA VAL A 164 -5.21 1.96 -2.65
C VAL A 164 -4.88 2.07 -4.14
N GLN A 165 -5.46 1.20 -4.97
CA GLN A 165 -5.29 1.26 -6.42
C GLN A 165 -5.85 2.56 -7.00
N CYS A 166 -7.00 3.03 -6.52
CA CYS A 166 -7.58 4.32 -6.91
C CYS A 166 -6.59 5.46 -6.64
N PHE A 167 -6.04 5.55 -5.43
CA PHE A 167 -5.04 6.57 -5.10
C PHE A 167 -3.80 6.48 -6.00
N ARG A 168 -3.32 5.27 -6.31
CA ARG A 168 -2.18 5.06 -7.21
C ARG A 168 -2.44 5.58 -8.64
N GLU A 169 -3.66 5.45 -9.14
CA GLU A 169 -4.05 5.95 -10.46
C GLU A 169 -4.25 7.47 -10.46
N ILE A 170 -4.77 8.02 -9.36
CA ILE A 170 -5.06 9.45 -9.21
C ILE A 170 -3.80 10.27 -8.93
N PHE A 171 -2.87 9.76 -8.12
CA PHE A 171 -1.71 10.51 -7.65
C PHE A 171 -0.91 11.20 -8.78
N PRO A 172 -0.55 10.51 -9.90
CA PRO A 172 0.15 11.14 -11.02
C PRO A 172 -0.64 12.27 -11.72
N LEU A 173 -1.99 12.27 -11.60
CA LEU A 173 -2.84 13.31 -12.19
C LEU A 173 -2.81 14.60 -11.36
N VAL A 174 -2.62 14.49 -10.04
CA VAL A 174 -2.77 15.60 -9.09
C VAL A 174 -1.44 16.09 -8.50
N GLU A 175 -0.38 15.28 -8.48
CA GLU A 175 0.86 15.56 -7.74
C GLU A 175 1.49 16.92 -8.09
N LYS A 176 1.42 17.32 -9.37
CA LYS A 176 1.99 18.58 -9.85
C LYS A 176 1.15 19.82 -9.49
N PHE A 177 -0.10 19.60 -9.09
CA PHE A 177 -1.06 20.65 -8.73
C PHE A 177 -1.26 20.79 -7.22
N LEU A 178 -0.80 19.81 -6.43
CA LEU A 178 -0.84 19.81 -4.97
C LEU A 178 0.58 19.89 -4.37
N PRO A 179 1.35 20.95 -4.64
CA PRO A 179 2.73 21.06 -4.20
C PRO A 179 2.82 21.15 -2.67
N GLY A 180 3.71 20.36 -2.08
CA GLY A 180 3.99 20.44 -0.65
C GLY A 180 4.78 21.68 -0.25
N ASP A 181 4.74 22.00 1.04
CA ASP A 181 5.55 23.05 1.62
C ASP A 181 7.04 22.73 1.42
N LYS A 182 7.72 23.47 0.54
CA LYS A 182 9.16 23.33 0.21
C LYS A 182 10.09 23.74 1.36
N LYS A 183 9.62 23.70 2.61
CA LYS A 183 10.37 24.08 3.83
C LYS A 183 11.12 22.91 4.49
N ALA A 184 11.08 21.71 3.91
CA ALA A 184 12.04 20.67 4.30
C ALA A 184 13.41 21.03 3.71
N GLY A 185 14.39 21.31 4.57
CA GLY A 185 15.79 21.43 4.19
C GLY A 185 16.33 20.13 3.52
N PRO A 186 17.64 20.00 3.31
CA PRO A 186 18.24 18.88 2.56
C PRO A 186 18.19 17.53 3.30
N VAL A 187 17.28 17.35 4.25
CA VAL A 187 16.95 16.04 4.81
C VAL A 187 16.08 15.34 3.75
N GLN A 188 16.72 14.61 2.83
CA GLN A 188 16.03 13.69 1.94
C GLN A 188 15.06 12.86 2.78
N SER A 189 13.76 13.01 2.58
CA SER A 189 12.78 12.12 3.17
C SER A 189 13.01 10.73 2.59
N VAL A 190 13.70 9.88 3.34
CA VAL A 190 14.04 8.53 2.91
C VAL A 190 12.82 7.65 3.14
N PHE A 191 12.28 7.09 2.07
CA PHE A 191 11.29 6.02 2.11
C PHE A 191 11.93 4.70 1.65
N ALA A 192 11.40 3.59 2.16
CA ALA A 192 11.84 2.25 1.81
C ALA A 192 11.38 1.90 0.39
N LYS A 193 12.26 1.21 -0.35
CA LYS A 193 12.06 0.75 -1.74
C LYS A 193 12.95 -0.46 -2.07
N ASN A 194 12.57 -1.20 -3.10
CA ASN A 194 13.28 -2.36 -3.65
C ASN A 194 13.36 -3.58 -2.72
N ASP A 195 12.31 -3.88 -1.96
CA ASP A 195 12.24 -4.94 -0.94
C ASP A 195 13.38 -4.83 0.08
N ARG A 196 13.61 -3.62 0.60
CA ARG A 196 14.79 -3.35 1.42
C ARG A 196 14.80 -4.19 2.70
N LEU A 197 13.62 -4.48 3.27
CA LEU A 197 13.50 -5.38 4.41
C LEU A 197 14.06 -6.77 4.09
N VAL A 198 13.64 -7.36 2.97
CA VAL A 198 14.09 -8.69 2.54
C VAL A 198 15.59 -8.70 2.26
N GLN A 199 16.11 -7.65 1.61
CA GLN A 199 17.55 -7.53 1.37
C GLN A 199 18.34 -7.51 2.68
N LEU A 200 17.86 -6.78 3.70
CA LEU A 200 18.52 -6.69 5.00
C LEU A 200 18.46 -8.03 5.74
N MET A 201 17.32 -8.74 5.68
CA MET A 201 17.19 -10.08 6.27
C MET A 201 18.16 -11.08 5.61
N ILE A 202 18.24 -11.10 4.27
CA ILE A 202 19.20 -11.96 3.55
C ILE A 202 20.63 -11.64 3.96
N LYS A 203 20.99 -10.35 4.01
CA LYS A 203 22.32 -9.92 4.46
C LYS A 203 22.62 -10.31 5.90
N GLY A 204 21.63 -10.22 6.79
CA GLY A 204 21.73 -10.66 8.18
C GLY A 204 22.03 -12.17 8.29
N ILE A 205 21.24 -13.01 7.62
CA ILE A 205 21.45 -14.46 7.57
C ILE A 205 22.85 -14.80 7.07
N LEU A 206 23.28 -14.17 5.97
CA LEU A 206 24.61 -14.40 5.39
C LEU A 206 25.72 -14.00 6.38
N TYR A 207 25.55 -12.85 7.05
CA TYR A 207 26.51 -12.36 8.02
C TYR A 207 26.65 -13.30 9.22
N GLU A 208 25.53 -13.66 9.87
CA GLU A 208 25.53 -14.57 11.02
C GLU A 208 26.13 -15.93 10.68
N SER A 209 25.78 -16.47 9.51
CA SER A 209 26.30 -17.75 9.03
C SER A 209 27.82 -17.71 8.82
N CYS A 210 28.33 -16.59 8.29
CA CYS A 210 29.77 -16.37 8.12
C CYS A 210 30.48 -16.20 9.47
N VAL A 211 29.91 -15.44 10.40
CA VAL A 211 30.48 -15.25 11.75
C VAL A 211 30.58 -16.59 12.47
N ASN A 212 29.50 -17.38 12.50
CA ASN A 212 29.49 -18.69 13.13
C ASN A 212 30.51 -19.63 12.47
N TYR A 213 30.57 -19.65 11.13
CA TYR A 213 31.58 -20.43 10.41
C TYR A 213 33.02 -20.04 10.81
N CYS A 214 33.32 -18.74 10.88
CA CYS A 214 34.62 -18.23 11.30
C CYS A 214 34.92 -18.58 12.76
N GLN A 215 33.95 -18.47 13.67
CA GLN A 215 34.10 -18.82 15.08
C GLN A 215 34.43 -20.31 15.25
N VAL A 216 33.65 -21.21 14.65
CA VAL A 216 33.87 -22.67 14.69
C VAL A 216 35.26 -23.03 14.16
N LYS A 217 35.69 -22.36 13.08
CA LYS A 217 37.02 -22.56 12.50
C LYS A 217 38.14 -22.05 13.39
N ALA A 218 37.93 -20.95 14.11
CA ALA A 218 38.92 -20.35 15.02
C ALA A 218 39.06 -21.10 16.35
N THR A 219 37.98 -21.67 16.89
CA THR A 219 37.99 -22.39 18.18
C THR A 219 38.45 -23.85 18.05
N GLY A 220 38.81 -24.31 16.84
CA GLY A 220 39.45 -25.61 16.62
C GLY A 220 38.58 -26.82 16.94
N ALA A 221 37.25 -26.71 16.80
CA ALA A 221 36.35 -27.85 16.95
C ALA A 221 36.78 -28.97 15.98
N ALA A 222 36.82 -30.21 16.47
CA ALA A 222 37.55 -31.33 15.87
C ALA A 222 37.17 -31.75 14.43
N ASP A 223 36.16 -31.11 13.82
CA ASP A 223 35.69 -31.33 12.43
C ASP A 223 35.81 -30.09 11.51
N ALA A 224 36.62 -29.10 11.88
CA ALA A 224 36.71 -27.81 11.17
C ALA A 224 37.17 -27.89 9.70
N ALA A 225 37.82 -28.98 9.27
CA ALA A 225 38.36 -29.13 7.90
C ALA A 225 37.30 -29.51 6.85
N THR A 226 36.13 -30.02 7.26
CA THR A 226 35.05 -30.51 6.38
C THR A 226 33.76 -29.69 6.48
N HIS A 227 33.69 -28.71 7.38
CA HIS A 227 32.50 -27.89 7.57
C HIS A 227 32.25 -26.97 6.37
N LYS A 228 31.12 -27.16 5.68
CA LYS A 228 30.57 -26.20 4.73
C LYS A 228 29.82 -25.11 5.51
N ILE A 229 29.72 -23.90 4.94
CA ILE A 229 28.85 -22.85 5.51
C ILE A 229 27.42 -23.39 5.47
N ASN A 230 26.78 -23.48 6.63
CA ASN A 230 25.38 -23.81 6.76
C ASN A 230 24.64 -22.50 7.10
N PHE A 231 23.59 -22.19 6.32
CA PHE A 231 22.87 -20.93 6.52
C PHE A 231 21.95 -21.05 7.73
N SER A 232 22.03 -20.07 8.63
CA SER A 232 21.10 -19.97 9.76
C SER A 232 19.67 -19.80 9.25
N LYS A 233 18.70 -20.41 9.94
CA LYS A 233 17.30 -20.04 9.70
C LYS A 233 17.01 -18.75 10.45
N VAL A 234 16.23 -17.87 9.83
CA VAL A 234 15.81 -16.57 10.40
C VAL A 234 15.26 -16.69 11.82
N LEU A 235 14.53 -17.77 12.12
CA LEU A 235 13.84 -17.96 13.40
C LEU A 235 14.57 -18.88 14.37
N ASP A 236 15.76 -19.41 14.02
CA ASP A 236 16.42 -20.42 14.86
C ASP A 236 16.99 -19.83 16.17
N GLY A 237 16.94 -18.50 16.37
CA GLY A 237 16.90 -17.82 17.67
C GLY A 237 17.97 -18.20 18.69
N SER A 238 19.07 -18.82 18.25
CA SER A 238 19.96 -19.57 19.14
C SER A 238 20.84 -18.68 20.00
N ILE A 239 20.93 -17.39 19.67
CA ILE A 239 21.75 -16.40 20.35
C ILE A 239 20.93 -15.09 20.35
N GLY A 240 20.36 -14.70 21.50
CA GLY A 240 19.82 -13.34 21.67
C GLY A 240 20.96 -12.31 21.66
N PHE A 241 20.67 -11.01 21.73
CA PHE A 241 21.73 -10.00 21.88
C PHE A 241 22.56 -10.29 23.14
N THR A 242 23.75 -10.87 22.97
CA THR A 242 24.68 -11.14 24.08
C THR A 242 25.81 -10.12 24.01
N ASP A 243 26.42 -9.78 25.14
CA ASP A 243 27.56 -8.83 25.18
C ASP A 243 28.76 -9.28 24.31
N SER A 244 28.78 -10.55 23.90
CA SER A 244 29.71 -11.14 22.93
C SER A 244 29.43 -10.79 21.45
N ASP A 245 28.28 -10.18 21.13
CA ASP A 245 27.97 -9.58 19.82
C ASP A 245 28.76 -8.29 19.55
N LEU A 246 29.93 -8.15 20.19
CA LEU A 246 30.94 -7.16 19.83
C LEU A 246 31.37 -7.26 18.36
N SER A 247 31.02 -8.33 17.62
CA SER A 247 31.18 -8.39 16.15
C SER A 247 30.19 -7.51 15.38
N LEU A 248 29.01 -7.22 15.94
CA LEU A 248 28.12 -6.16 15.43
C LEU A 248 28.76 -4.77 15.62
N LEU A 249 29.59 -4.61 16.66
CA LEU A 249 30.40 -3.42 16.91
C LEU A 249 31.78 -3.47 16.21
N SER A 250 32.26 -4.61 15.68
CA SER A 250 33.60 -4.72 15.09
C SER A 250 33.70 -4.13 13.67
N TRP A 251 32.63 -3.48 13.21
CA TRP A 251 32.59 -2.58 12.05
C TRP A 251 32.42 -1.09 12.45
N LEU A 252 32.46 -0.77 13.76
CA LEU A 252 32.64 0.58 14.31
C LEU A 252 34.12 0.87 14.60
#